data_AF-A0A936VSX5-F1
#
_entry.id   AF-A0A936VSX5-F1
#
_cell.length_a   1.000
_cell.length_b   1.000
_cell.length_c   1.000
_cell.angle_alpha   90.00
_cell.angle_beta   90.00
_cell.angle_gamma   90.00
#
_symmetry.space_group_name_H-M   'P 1'
#
loop_
_entity.id
_entity.type
_entity.pdbx_description
1 polymer ?
#
loop_
_entity_poly.entity_id
_entity_poly.type
_entity_poly.pdbx_seq_one_letter_code
_entity_poly.pdbx_strand_id
1 'polypeptide(L)'
;MFHHWPMARGRRVQHREAQVKILGLDLGVVNPAAAIVHRGTPRYRVTWRANGHFPKPANERLTRAASLRARLKLALALYQQWLTHAKAEGVILVVIEDPRTTIVGKSRDRLTNHATIGMQLEQFHRVTGYAEALGLRVMNVTPQEAGRMMSLSLPVFPGGDEKAKRKHEAVRRKAKKAQTKRFTELCLDGHDLLETEDETDAAAIAWVGGRKVR
;
A
#
# COMPACT_ATOMS: atom_id res chain seq x y z
N MET A 1 23.26 0.64 -66.03
CA MET A 1 23.72 0.03 -64.76
C MET A 1 22.87 0.62 -63.64
N PHE A 2 21.94 -0.17 -63.10
CA PHE A 2 21.08 0.28 -62.00
C PHE A 2 21.78 -0.02 -60.67
N HIS A 3 22.11 1.02 -59.90
CA HIS A 3 22.55 0.87 -58.52
C HIS A 3 21.34 0.56 -57.63
N HIS A 4 21.29 -0.66 -57.09
CA HIS A 4 20.36 -1.03 -56.04
C HIS A 4 20.83 -0.44 -54.70
N TRP A 5 20.03 0.50 -54.19
CA TRP A 5 20.10 0.97 -52.81
C TRP A 5 19.47 -0.11 -51.91
N PRO A 6 20.12 -0.56 -50.82
CA PRO A 6 19.45 -1.43 -49.87
C PRO A 6 18.39 -0.59 -49.14
N MET A 7 17.12 -0.87 -49.42
CA MET A 7 16.02 -0.38 -48.60
C MET A 7 16.25 -0.85 -47.16
N ALA A 8 16.56 0.10 -46.28
CA ALA A 8 16.55 -0.13 -44.85
C ALA A 8 15.13 -0.56 -44.46
N ARG A 9 14.93 -1.87 -44.29
CA ARG A 9 13.69 -2.43 -43.75
C ARG A 9 13.46 -1.75 -42.42
N GLY A 10 12.36 -1.00 -42.33
CA GLY A 10 11.97 -0.30 -41.13
C GLY A 10 12.08 -1.24 -39.93
N ARG A 11 12.99 -0.91 -39.00
CA ARG A 11 12.92 -1.48 -37.66
C ARG A 11 11.53 -1.12 -37.17
N ARG A 12 10.66 -2.11 -37.05
CA ARG A 12 9.47 -1.98 -36.22
C ARG A 12 10.01 -1.53 -34.87
N VAL A 13 9.76 -0.26 -34.54
CA VAL A 13 9.80 0.19 -33.16
C VAL A 13 8.70 -0.63 -32.51
N GLN A 14 9.05 -1.80 -31.97
CA GLN A 14 8.26 -2.39 -30.91
C GLN A 14 8.19 -1.27 -29.88
N HIS A 15 7.03 -0.64 -29.79
CA HIS A 15 6.70 0.18 -28.64
C HIS A 15 6.97 -0.72 -27.44
N ARG A 16 8.14 -0.55 -26.79
CA ARG A 16 8.33 -0.95 -25.41
C ARG A 16 7.31 -0.10 -24.68
N GLU A 17 6.08 -0.59 -24.56
CA GLU A 17 5.10 0.02 -23.68
C GLU A 17 5.81 0.23 -22.36
N ALA A 18 5.89 1.49 -21.94
CA ALA A 18 6.68 1.87 -20.78
C ALA A 18 6.20 1.02 -19.61
N GLN A 19 7.09 0.16 -19.15
CA GLN A 19 6.89 -0.72 -18.02
C GLN A 19 6.75 0.13 -16.76
N VAL A 20 5.52 0.37 -16.30
CA VAL A 20 5.27 1.24 -15.15
C VAL A 20 5.31 0.39 -13.87
N LYS A 21 6.36 0.59 -13.07
CA LYS A 21 6.47 0.02 -11.72
C LYS A 21 5.86 0.96 -10.69
N ILE A 22 5.04 0.40 -9.81
CA ILE A 22 4.24 1.14 -8.84
C ILE A 22 4.46 0.49 -7.48
N LEU A 23 4.84 1.29 -6.48
CA LEU A 23 4.95 0.85 -5.10
C LEU A 23 3.64 1.12 -4.38
N GLY A 24 3.05 0.11 -3.76
CA GLY A 24 1.98 0.26 -2.79
C GLY A 24 2.53 0.12 -1.38
N LEU A 25 2.08 0.99 -0.47
CA LEU A 25 2.46 0.96 0.94
C LEU A 25 1.22 0.76 1.81
N ASP A 26 1.23 -0.29 2.62
CA ASP A 26 0.30 -0.43 3.75
C ASP A 26 0.97 0.12 5.01
N LEU A 27 0.38 1.18 5.57
CA LEU A 27 0.96 1.93 6.68
C LEU A 27 0.66 1.28 8.02
N GLY A 28 1.66 0.58 8.56
CA GLY A 28 1.62 -0.08 9.85
C GLY A 28 2.76 0.35 10.76
N VAL A 29 2.48 0.51 12.05
CA VAL A 29 3.54 0.71 13.08
C VAL A 29 4.06 -0.64 13.60
N VAL A 30 3.23 -1.68 13.54
CA VAL A 30 3.58 -3.05 13.98
C VAL A 30 3.97 -3.91 12.79
N ASN A 31 3.11 -3.91 11.76
CA ASN A 31 3.32 -4.64 10.52
C ASN A 31 3.31 -3.65 9.35
N PRO A 32 4.38 -2.87 9.13
CA PRO A 32 4.50 -2.14 7.88
C PRO A 32 4.66 -3.14 6.72
N ALA A 33 4.04 -2.87 5.58
CA ALA A 33 4.19 -3.70 4.39
C ALA A 33 4.27 -2.85 3.12
N ALA A 34 4.90 -3.43 2.11
CA ALA A 34 5.12 -2.81 0.81
C ALA A 34 5.12 -3.86 -0.30
N ALA A 35 4.66 -3.48 -1.48
CA ALA A 35 4.76 -4.31 -2.67
C ALA A 35 4.96 -3.45 -3.92
N ILE A 36 5.82 -3.91 -4.83
CA ILE A 36 5.94 -3.32 -6.16
C ILE A 36 5.12 -4.17 -7.12
N VAL A 37 4.19 -3.50 -7.78
CA VAL A 37 3.40 -4.06 -8.87
C VAL A 37 3.84 -3.42 -10.17
N HIS A 38 4.17 -4.28 -11.12
CA HIS A 38 4.47 -3.92 -12.48
C HIS A 38 3.17 -3.94 -13.30
N ARG A 39 2.80 -2.80 -13.89
CA ARG A 39 1.69 -2.70 -14.83
C ARG A 39 2.18 -3.12 -16.22
N GLY A 40 1.90 -4.37 -16.59
CA GLY A 40 1.96 -4.83 -17.98
C GLY A 40 0.60 -4.72 -18.67
N THR A 41 0.59 -4.79 -20.00
CA THR A 41 -0.62 -5.11 -20.77
C THR A 41 -0.62 -6.62 -21.07
N PRO A 42 -1.71 -7.36 -20.80
CA PRO A 42 -2.97 -6.95 -20.19
C PRO A 42 -3.02 -7.09 -18.66
N ARG A 43 -1.94 -7.54 -17.99
CA ARG A 43 -1.96 -7.94 -16.58
C ARG A 43 -0.96 -7.20 -15.70
N TYR A 44 -1.34 -7.06 -14.43
CA TYR A 44 -0.49 -6.57 -13.36
C TYR A 44 0.26 -7.74 -12.71
N ARG A 45 1.53 -7.54 -12.39
CA ARG A 45 2.37 -8.55 -11.76
C ARG A 45 3.04 -8.01 -10.51
N VAL A 46 2.97 -8.73 -9.41
CA VAL A 46 3.81 -8.47 -8.23
C VAL A 46 5.25 -8.87 -8.57
N THR A 47 6.19 -7.94 -8.42
CA THR A 47 7.62 -8.20 -8.72
C THR A 47 8.49 -8.12 -7.49
N TRP A 48 8.00 -7.52 -6.41
CA TRP A 48 8.71 -7.41 -5.15
C TRP A 48 7.72 -7.18 -4.01
N ARG A 49 8.08 -7.64 -2.82
CA ARG A 49 7.31 -7.50 -1.59
C ARG A 49 8.27 -7.35 -0.41
N ALA A 50 7.83 -6.64 0.61
CA ALA A 50 8.50 -6.58 1.89
C ALA A 50 7.51 -6.35 3.01
N ASN A 51 7.83 -6.89 4.17
CA ASN A 51 7.12 -6.64 5.41
C ASN A 51 8.10 -6.41 6.56
N GLY A 52 7.63 -5.75 7.60
CA GLY A 52 8.30 -5.67 8.89
C GLY A 52 7.41 -6.27 9.98
N HIS A 53 8.02 -6.71 11.07
CA HIS A 53 7.27 -7.08 12.28
C HIS A 53 7.97 -6.54 13.51
N PHE A 54 7.31 -5.60 14.20
CA PHE A 54 7.83 -4.96 15.40
C PHE A 54 6.96 -5.30 16.61
N PRO A 55 7.21 -6.46 17.26
CA PRO A 55 6.44 -6.88 18.41
C PRO A 55 6.63 -5.90 19.58
N LYS A 56 5.74 -5.97 20.57
CA LYS A 56 5.92 -5.22 21.80
C LYS A 56 7.25 -5.67 22.45
N PRO A 57 8.15 -4.76 22.85
CA PRO A 57 9.37 -5.15 23.53
C PRO A 57 9.02 -5.89 24.82
N ALA A 58 9.73 -6.98 25.10
CA ALA A 58 9.53 -7.81 26.29
C ALA A 58 9.82 -7.06 27.61
N ASN A 59 10.49 -5.91 27.54
CA ASN A 59 10.90 -5.15 28.70
C ASN A 59 9.73 -4.34 29.28
N GLU A 60 9.24 -4.77 30.45
CA GLU A 60 8.03 -4.22 31.12
C GLU A 60 8.17 -2.76 31.57
N ARG A 61 9.38 -2.19 31.52
CA ARG A 61 9.66 -0.81 31.94
C ARG A 61 9.25 0.26 30.93
N LEU A 62 9.00 -0.10 29.67
CA LEU A 62 8.58 0.89 28.67
C LEU A 62 7.07 1.14 28.76
N THR A 63 6.69 2.40 28.95
CA THR A 63 5.30 2.82 28.82
C THR A 63 4.78 2.48 27.41
N ARG A 64 3.47 2.23 27.29
CA ARG A 64 2.81 1.95 26.00
C ARG A 64 3.13 3.00 24.94
N ALA A 65 3.17 4.28 25.33
CA ALA A 65 3.50 5.39 24.44
C ALA A 65 4.96 5.35 23.96
N ALA A 66 5.91 5.07 24.86
CA ALA A 66 7.31 4.94 24.50
C ALA A 66 7.55 3.76 23.54
N SER A 67 6.91 2.62 23.79
CA SER A 67 6.94 1.46 22.89
C SER A 67 6.39 1.76 21.49
N LEU A 68 5.29 2.51 21.39
CA LEU A 68 4.71 2.87 20.10
C LEU A 68 5.59 3.85 19.32
N ARG A 69 6.17 4.84 19.99
CA ARG A 69 7.13 5.78 19.35
C ARG A 69 8.37 5.06 18.83
N ALA A 70 8.92 4.11 19.59
CA ALA A 70 10.06 3.31 19.13
C ALA A 70 9.71 2.53 17.86
N ARG A 71 8.55 1.87 17.84
CA ARG A 71 8.07 1.14 16.66
C ARG A 71 7.78 2.05 15.46
N LEU A 72 7.26 3.26 15.71
CA LEU A 72 7.07 4.26 14.65
C LEU A 72 8.40 4.64 14.01
N LYS A 73 9.46 4.86 14.80
CA LYS A 73 10.80 5.14 14.26
C LYS A 73 11.34 4.00 13.40
N LEU A 74 11.17 2.75 13.84
CA LEU A 74 11.58 1.57 13.09
C LEU A 74 10.80 1.43 11.78
N ALA A 75 9.48 1.62 11.82
CA ALA A 75 8.64 1.60 10.63
C ALA A 75 9.03 2.68 9.63
N LEU A 76 9.27 3.91 10.10
CA LEU A 76 9.75 5.02 9.24
C LEU A 76 11.10 4.70 8.58
N ALA A 77 12.04 4.11 9.31
CA ALA A 77 13.32 3.69 8.75
C ALA A 77 13.15 2.61 7.67
N LEU A 78 12.26 1.62 7.88
CA LEU A 78 11.93 0.63 6.85
C LEU A 78 11.31 1.27 5.61
N TYR A 79 10.33 2.17 5.77
CA TYR A 79 9.75 2.87 4.62
C TYR A 79 10.79 3.67 3.84
N GLN A 80 11.74 4.32 4.52
CA GLN A 80 12.84 5.02 3.85
C GLN A 80 13.69 4.05 3.03
N GLN A 81 14.05 2.90 3.60
CA GLN A 81 14.81 1.87 2.88
C GLN A 81 14.04 1.33 1.67
N TRP A 82 12.74 1.03 1.83
CA TRP A 82 11.90 0.52 0.75
C TRP A 82 11.65 1.56 -0.34
N LEU A 83 11.52 2.84 -0.01
CA LEU A 83 11.39 3.92 -0.98
C LEU A 83 12.69 4.12 -1.77
N THR A 84 13.85 4.04 -1.10
CA THR A 84 15.15 4.06 -1.78
C THR A 84 15.29 2.86 -2.72
N HIS A 85 14.92 1.66 -2.28
CA HIS A 85 14.92 0.47 -3.13
C HIS A 85 13.97 0.62 -4.33
N ALA A 86 12.74 1.07 -4.09
CA ALA A 86 11.75 1.32 -5.14
C ALA A 86 12.26 2.33 -6.18
N LYS A 87 12.93 3.41 -5.74
CA LYS A 87 13.55 4.38 -6.64
C LYS A 87 14.63 3.72 -7.51
N ALA A 88 15.51 2.91 -6.91
CA ALA A 88 16.54 2.17 -7.64
C ALA A 88 15.95 1.16 -8.63
N GLU A 89 14.81 0.56 -8.29
CA GLU A 89 14.04 -0.33 -9.17
C GLU A 89 13.33 0.41 -10.32
N GLY A 90 13.36 1.74 -10.37
CA GLY A 90 12.68 2.53 -11.40
C GLY A 90 11.18 2.69 -11.16
N VAL A 91 10.72 2.55 -9.92
CA VAL A 91 9.35 2.95 -9.54
C VAL A 91 9.18 4.45 -9.82
N ILE A 92 8.03 4.81 -10.41
CA ILE A 92 7.69 6.20 -10.68
C ILE A 92 6.54 6.72 -9.82
N LEU A 93 5.76 5.81 -9.23
CA LEU A 93 4.57 6.12 -8.45
C LEU A 93 4.57 5.31 -7.15
N VAL A 94 4.38 6.00 -6.03
CA VAL A 94 4.10 5.43 -4.72
C VAL A 94 2.63 5.70 -4.40
N VAL A 95 1.92 4.66 -3.98
CA VAL A 95 0.51 4.71 -3.63
C VAL A 95 0.37 4.39 -2.14
N ILE A 96 -0.32 5.27 -1.42
CA ILE A 96 -0.46 5.19 0.03
C ILE A 96 -1.94 5.26 0.38
N GLU A 97 -2.45 4.34 1.22
CA GLU A 97 -3.80 4.45 1.76
C GLU A 97 -3.86 5.64 2.73
N ASP A 98 -4.77 6.59 2.47
CA ASP A 98 -4.93 7.80 3.26
C ASP A 98 -5.61 7.48 4.60
N PRO A 99 -4.90 7.61 5.74
CA PRO A 99 -5.47 7.27 7.02
C PRO A 99 -6.59 8.23 7.43
N ARG A 100 -6.70 9.43 6.85
CA ARG A 100 -7.61 10.50 7.29
C ARG A 100 -9.08 10.11 7.29
N THR A 101 -9.50 9.23 6.38
CA THR A 101 -10.90 8.81 6.30
C THR A 101 -11.25 7.67 7.26
N THR A 102 -10.26 6.94 7.78
CA THR A 102 -10.46 5.93 8.84
C THR A 102 -10.49 6.52 10.24
N ILE A 103 -9.99 7.75 10.40
CA ILE A 103 -9.98 8.50 11.67
C ILE A 103 -11.41 8.82 12.13
N VAL A 104 -12.33 9.08 11.19
CA VAL A 104 -13.68 9.61 11.47
C VAL A 104 -14.62 8.59 12.13
N GLY A 105 -14.27 7.29 12.14
CA GLY A 105 -15.12 6.21 12.66
C GLY A 105 -14.70 5.59 14.00
N LYS A 106 -13.51 5.92 14.53
CA LYS A 106 -13.07 5.45 15.85
C LYS A 106 -13.66 6.39 16.89
N SER A 107 -14.45 5.85 17.81
CA SER A 107 -15.22 6.59 18.81
C SER A 107 -14.44 7.75 19.47
N ARG A 108 -15.15 8.87 19.73
CA ARG A 108 -14.65 10.09 20.38
C ARG A 108 -14.01 9.86 21.76
N ASP A 109 -14.11 8.67 22.33
CA ASP A 109 -13.57 8.38 23.66
C ASP A 109 -12.12 7.86 23.65
N ARG A 110 -11.33 8.53 24.51
CA ARG A 110 -9.98 8.24 25.03
C ARG A 110 -8.80 8.69 24.15
N LEU A 111 -7.96 9.52 24.77
CA LEU A 111 -6.61 10.01 24.41
C LEU A 111 -5.72 9.01 23.62
N THR A 112 -5.91 7.70 23.81
CA THR A 112 -5.26 6.63 23.06
C THR A 112 -5.57 6.66 21.55
N ASN A 113 -6.78 7.07 21.17
CA ASN A 113 -7.17 7.27 19.78
C ASN A 113 -6.40 8.46 19.17
N HIS A 114 -6.32 9.60 19.87
CA HIS A 114 -5.54 10.75 19.41
C HIS A 114 -4.04 10.44 19.22
N ALA A 115 -3.44 9.70 20.15
CA ALA A 115 -2.04 9.26 20.01
C ALA A 115 -1.85 8.35 18.79
N THR A 116 -2.78 7.41 18.56
CA THR A 116 -2.72 6.48 17.42
C THR A 116 -2.94 7.21 16.10
N ILE A 117 -3.92 8.11 16.06
CA ILE A 117 -4.23 8.98 14.93
C ILE A 117 -3.04 9.88 14.60
N GLY A 118 -2.48 10.56 15.60
CA GLY A 118 -1.33 11.43 15.43
C GLY A 118 -0.12 10.69 14.87
N MET A 119 0.13 9.47 15.34
CA MET A 119 1.20 8.62 14.78
C MET A 119 0.92 8.17 13.34
N GLN A 120 -0.32 7.81 13.00
CA GLN A 120 -0.68 7.43 11.62
C GLN A 120 -0.52 8.63 10.67
N LEU A 121 -0.91 9.83 11.10
CA LEU A 121 -0.71 11.05 10.34
C LEU A 121 0.78 11.42 10.23
N GLU A 122 1.54 11.33 11.33
CA GLU A 122 2.99 11.56 11.32
C GLU A 122 3.69 10.59 10.36
N GLN A 123 3.33 9.30 10.40
CA GLN A 123 3.83 8.29 9.49
C GLN A 123 3.52 8.65 8.03
N PHE A 124 2.25 8.93 7.74
CA PHE A 124 1.78 9.29 6.41
C PHE A 124 2.51 10.51 5.83
N HIS A 125 2.65 11.59 6.61
CA HIS A 125 3.31 12.81 6.14
C HIS A 125 4.81 12.63 5.94
N ARG A 126 5.50 11.93 6.85
CA ARG A 126 6.95 11.68 6.73
C ARG A 126 7.27 10.77 5.54
N VAL A 127 6.48 9.71 5.34
CA VAL A 127 6.66 8.77 4.22
C VAL A 127 6.38 9.49 2.89
N THR A 128 5.30 10.27 2.80
CA THR A 128 4.99 11.09 1.63
C THR A 128 6.14 12.05 1.30
N GLY A 129 6.59 12.84 2.28
CA GLY A 129 7.66 13.82 2.07
C GLY A 129 8.99 13.18 1.66
N TYR A 130 9.32 12.01 2.21
CA TYR A 130 10.52 11.28 1.80
C TYR A 130 10.41 10.71 0.37
N ALA A 131 9.26 10.17 0.00
CA ALA A 131 9.02 9.70 -1.38
C ALA A 131 9.16 10.84 -2.39
N GLU A 132 8.56 12.01 -2.10
CA GLU A 132 8.68 13.20 -2.94
C GLU A 132 10.13 13.70 -3.03
N ALA A 133 10.87 13.68 -1.92
CA ALA A 133 12.29 14.05 -1.91
C ALA A 133 13.18 13.12 -2.77
N LEU A 134 12.79 11.84 -2.93
CA LEU A 134 13.43 10.91 -3.88
C LEU A 134 12.97 11.12 -5.33
N GLY A 135 12.13 12.12 -5.60
CA GLY A 135 11.54 12.38 -6.91
C GLY A 135 10.58 11.28 -7.35
N LEU A 136 9.91 10.62 -6.41
CA LEU A 136 8.81 9.69 -6.69
C LEU A 136 7.50 10.48 -6.65
N ARG A 137 6.58 10.19 -7.58
CA ARG A 137 5.22 10.74 -7.49
C ARG A 137 4.47 10.00 -6.39
N VAL A 138 3.73 10.71 -5.56
CA VAL A 138 2.88 10.11 -4.52
C VAL A 138 1.42 10.25 -4.91
N MET A 139 0.66 9.17 -4.77
CA MET A 139 -0.80 9.16 -4.89
C MET A 139 -1.41 8.63 -3.61
N ASN A 140 -2.34 9.39 -3.07
CA ASN A 140 -3.11 8.98 -1.91
C ASN A 140 -4.44 8.38 -2.37
N VAL A 141 -4.83 7.26 -1.77
CA VAL A 141 -6.11 6.59 -2.05
C VAL A 141 -6.84 6.39 -0.74
N THR A 142 -8.12 6.73 -0.68
CA THR A 142 -8.90 6.43 0.52
C THR A 142 -9.27 4.94 0.56
N PRO A 143 -9.42 4.32 1.74
CA PRO A 143 -9.89 2.94 1.86
C PRO A 143 -11.23 2.68 1.14
N GLN A 144 -12.11 3.69 1.09
CA GLN A 144 -13.39 3.63 0.38
C GLN A 144 -13.19 3.61 -1.14
N GLU A 145 -12.27 4.41 -1.67
CA GLU A 145 -11.92 4.37 -3.09
C GLU A 145 -11.24 3.06 -3.47
N ALA A 146 -10.27 2.59 -2.69
CA ALA A 146 -9.62 1.30 -2.91
C ALA A 146 -10.65 0.16 -2.92
N GLY A 147 -11.55 0.13 -1.93
CA GLY A 147 -12.64 -0.84 -1.87
C GLY A 147 -13.58 -0.80 -3.07
N ARG A 148 -13.95 0.40 -3.55
CA ARG A 148 -14.79 0.55 -4.77
C ARG A 148 -14.06 0.06 -6.02
N MET A 149 -12.78 0.39 -6.17
CA MET A 149 -12.00 -0.01 -7.35
C MET A 149 -11.74 -1.52 -7.42
N MET A 150 -11.69 -2.18 -6.27
CA MET A 150 -11.61 -3.64 -6.16
C MET A 150 -12.99 -4.32 -6.13
N SER A 151 -14.09 -3.57 -6.23
CA SER A 151 -15.46 -4.08 -6.12
C SER A 151 -15.72 -4.91 -4.84
N LEU A 152 -15.17 -4.46 -3.70
CA LEU A 152 -15.36 -5.16 -2.42
C LEU A 152 -16.79 -4.97 -1.89
N SER A 153 -17.46 -6.08 -1.60
CA SER A 153 -18.81 -6.13 -1.03
C SER A 153 -18.72 -6.32 0.48
N LEU A 154 -18.54 -5.24 1.22
CA LEU A 154 -18.38 -5.27 2.67
C LEU A 154 -19.73 -5.35 3.39
N PRO A 155 -19.85 -6.13 4.49
CA PRO A 155 -21.08 -6.18 5.27
C PRO A 155 -21.46 -4.80 5.82
N VAL A 156 -22.75 -4.47 5.71
CA VAL A 156 -23.34 -3.27 6.32
C VAL A 156 -24.02 -3.70 7.62
N PHE A 157 -23.66 -3.03 8.71
CA PHE A 157 -24.23 -3.31 10.02
C PHE A 157 -25.13 -2.16 10.47
N PRO A 158 -26.25 -2.45 11.16
CA PRO A 158 -27.05 -1.41 11.77
C PRO A 158 -26.25 -0.63 12.83
N GLY A 159 -26.74 0.58 13.14
CA GLY A 159 -26.24 1.34 14.28
C GLY A 159 -26.34 0.54 15.59
N GLY A 160 -25.55 0.91 16.58
CA GLY A 160 -25.51 0.23 17.87
C GLY A 160 -24.68 0.98 18.89
N ASP A 161 -24.61 0.42 20.10
CA ASP A 161 -23.72 0.90 21.15
C ASP A 161 -22.23 0.78 20.73
N GLU A 162 -21.33 1.34 21.53
CA GLU A 162 -19.91 1.37 21.19
C GLU A 162 -19.30 -0.05 21.09
N LYS A 163 -19.80 -0.99 21.91
CA LYS A 163 -19.35 -2.38 21.92
C LYS A 163 -19.74 -3.10 20.63
N ALA A 164 -20.98 -2.94 20.18
CA ALA A 164 -21.47 -3.47 18.91
C ALA A 164 -20.71 -2.86 17.73
N LYS A 165 -20.50 -1.54 17.72
CA LYS A 165 -19.71 -0.85 16.69
C LYS A 165 -18.29 -1.41 16.56
N ARG A 166 -17.59 -1.66 17.68
CA ARG A 166 -16.25 -2.27 17.67
C ARG A 166 -16.26 -3.69 17.11
N LYS A 167 -17.26 -4.50 17.48
CA LYS A 167 -17.43 -5.86 16.95
C LYS A 167 -17.70 -5.85 15.45
N HIS A 168 -18.61 -4.99 14.99
CA HIS A 168 -18.94 -4.82 13.57
C HIS A 168 -17.72 -4.39 12.75
N GLU A 169 -16.92 -3.44 13.25
CA GLU A 169 -15.70 -2.99 12.59
C GLU A 169 -14.65 -4.12 12.48
N ALA A 170 -14.50 -4.95 13.52
CA ALA A 170 -13.61 -6.12 13.46
C ALA A 170 -14.07 -7.14 12.39
N VAL A 171 -15.38 -7.41 12.30
CA VAL A 171 -15.94 -8.29 11.25
C VAL A 171 -15.74 -7.68 9.86
N ARG A 172 -16.00 -6.38 9.71
CA ARG A 172 -15.82 -5.66 8.45
C ARG A 172 -14.36 -5.70 7.97
N ARG A 173 -13.39 -5.52 8.87
CA ARG A 173 -11.96 -5.64 8.54
C ARG A 173 -11.57 -7.05 8.12
N LYS A 174 -12.06 -8.06 8.82
CA LYS A 174 -11.83 -9.47 8.44
C LYS A 174 -12.40 -9.78 7.06
N ALA A 175 -13.60 -9.28 6.77
CA ALA A 175 -14.22 -9.42 5.44
C ALA A 175 -13.43 -8.67 4.36
N LYS A 176 -12.96 -7.43 4.64
CA LYS A 176 -12.10 -6.66 3.72
C LYS A 176 -10.86 -7.47 3.35
N LYS A 177 -10.09 -7.93 4.35
CA LYS A 177 -8.86 -8.70 4.12
C LYS A 177 -9.09 -9.96 3.30
N ALA A 178 -10.12 -10.74 3.63
CA ALA A 178 -10.46 -11.95 2.87
C ALA A 178 -10.84 -11.67 1.41
N GLN A 179 -11.58 -10.58 1.15
CA GLN A 179 -11.94 -10.21 -0.21
C GLN A 179 -10.77 -9.57 -0.97
N THR A 180 -9.92 -8.76 -0.32
CA THR A 180 -8.68 -8.24 -0.94
C THR A 180 -7.80 -9.40 -1.40
N LYS A 181 -7.62 -10.43 -0.54
CA LYS A 181 -6.85 -11.64 -0.91
C LYS A 181 -7.40 -12.32 -2.16
N ARG A 182 -8.70 -12.58 -2.21
CA ARG A 182 -9.35 -13.16 -3.39
C ARG A 182 -9.19 -12.28 -4.62
N PHE A 183 -9.31 -10.97 -4.45
CA PHE A 183 -9.10 -10.00 -5.53
C PHE A 183 -7.67 -10.09 -6.08
N THR A 184 -6.65 -10.11 -5.22
CA THR A 184 -5.25 -10.21 -5.65
C THR A 184 -4.95 -11.53 -6.34
N GLU A 185 -5.52 -12.65 -5.87
CA GLU A 185 -5.38 -13.97 -6.52
C GLU A 185 -5.96 -13.97 -7.95
N LEU A 186 -7.05 -13.23 -8.18
CA LEU A 186 -7.70 -13.13 -9.49
C LEU A 186 -7.04 -12.11 -10.43
N CYS A 187 -6.50 -11.02 -9.89
CA CYS A 187 -6.12 -9.85 -10.68
C CYS A 187 -4.60 -9.64 -10.81
N LEU A 188 -3.80 -10.26 -9.95
CA LEU A 188 -2.35 -10.08 -9.92
C LEU A 188 -1.63 -11.41 -10.22
N ASP A 189 -0.83 -11.41 -11.28
CA ASP A 189 0.18 -12.45 -11.45
C ASP A 189 1.24 -12.30 -10.35
N GLY A 190 1.85 -13.41 -9.90
CA GLY A 190 2.85 -13.37 -8.82
C GLY A 190 2.26 -13.17 -7.42
N HIS A 191 0.95 -13.35 -7.24
CA HIS A 191 0.29 -13.27 -5.92
C HIS A 191 0.80 -14.32 -4.93
N ASP A 192 1.37 -15.42 -5.42
CA ASP A 192 2.05 -16.46 -4.65
C ASP A 192 3.30 -15.97 -3.92
N LEU A 193 3.87 -14.83 -4.34
CA LEU A 193 4.96 -14.17 -3.63
C LEU A 193 4.51 -13.48 -2.33
N LEU A 194 3.21 -13.26 -2.14
CA LEU A 194 2.64 -12.54 -1.01
C LEU A 194 2.41 -13.53 0.15
N GLU A 195 3.20 -13.38 1.22
CA GLU A 195 3.16 -14.31 2.36
C GLU A 195 2.20 -13.86 3.45
N THR A 196 1.92 -12.55 3.51
CA THR A 196 1.11 -11.94 4.56
C THR A 196 -0.09 -11.16 4.02
N GLU A 197 -1.12 -11.01 4.86
CA GLU A 197 -2.29 -10.18 4.54
C GLU A 197 -1.90 -8.72 4.31
N ASP A 198 -0.92 -8.21 5.05
CA ASP A 198 -0.50 -6.81 4.98
C ASP A 198 0.29 -6.54 3.66
N GLU A 199 1.10 -7.49 3.19
CA GLU A 199 1.70 -7.45 1.84
C GLU A 199 0.63 -7.52 0.74
N THR A 200 -0.42 -8.30 0.98
CA THR A 200 -1.56 -8.43 0.06
C THR A 200 -2.30 -7.09 -0.07
N ASP A 201 -2.57 -6.43 1.06
CA ASP A 201 -3.16 -5.10 1.07
C ASP A 201 -2.25 -4.08 0.36
N ALA A 202 -0.93 -4.14 0.57
CA ALA A 202 0.03 -3.27 -0.13
C ALA A 202 0.04 -3.49 -1.65
N ALA A 203 0.00 -4.74 -2.12
CA ALA A 203 -0.06 -5.06 -3.55
C ALA A 203 -1.38 -4.59 -4.20
N ALA A 204 -2.49 -4.74 -3.48
CA ALA A 204 -3.78 -4.22 -3.92
C ALA A 204 -3.78 -2.68 -4.02
N ILE A 205 -3.18 -1.97 -3.06
CA ILE A 205 -3.01 -0.51 -3.09
C ILE A 205 -2.21 -0.08 -4.33
N ALA A 206 -1.11 -0.78 -4.65
CA ALA A 206 -0.32 -0.50 -5.86
C ALA A 206 -1.16 -0.64 -7.15
N TRP A 207 -1.95 -1.73 -7.24
CA TRP A 207 -2.85 -1.95 -8.37
C TRP A 207 -3.88 -0.84 -8.54
N VAL A 208 -4.49 -0.38 -7.43
CA VAL A 208 -5.46 0.73 -7.43
C VAL A 208 -4.83 1.97 -8.05
N GLY A 209 -3.62 2.35 -7.65
CA GLY A 209 -2.94 3.51 -8.23
C GLY A 209 -2.58 3.31 -9.71
N GLY A 210 -2.18 2.09 -10.10
CA GLY A 210 -1.89 1.77 -11.50
C GLY A 210 -3.10 1.86 -12.43
N ARG A 211 -4.29 1.58 -11.92
CA ARG A 211 -5.54 1.78 -12.67
C ARG A 211 -5.93 3.26 -12.81
N LYS A 212 -5.45 4.14 -11.92
CA LYS A 212 -5.73 5.58 -11.95
C LYS A 212 -4.78 6.36 -12.85
N VAL A 213 -3.56 5.89 -13.05
CA VAL A 213 -2.63 6.49 -14.01
C VAL A 213 -2.90 5.89 -15.38
N ARG A 214 -3.48 6.66 -16.30
CA ARG A 214 -3.63 6.27 -17.71
C ARG A 214 -2.38 6.62 -18.48
#